data_AF-A0A2K6LXN1-F1
#
_entry.id   AF-A0A2K6LXN1-F1
#
_cell.length_a   1.000
_cell.length_b   1.000
_cell.length_c   1.000
_cell.angle_alpha   90.00
_cell.angle_beta   90.00
_cell.angle_gamma   90.00
#
_symmetry.space_group_name_H-M   'P 1'
#
loop_
_entity.id
_entity.type
_entity.pdbx_description
1 polymer ?
#
loop_
_entity_poly.entity_id
_entity_poly.type
_entity_poly.pdbx_seq_one_letter_code
_entity_poly.pdbx_strand_id
1 'polypeptide(L)'
;MRWFLPWMLAAVTAAAASSVLATALSPAPTTMDFTPAPLEDISSRPQFCKWPCECPPSPPRCPLGVSLITDGCECCKMCAQQLGDNCTEAAICDPHRGLYCDYSGDRPRYAIGVCARREEVSGCVPARGIHELHPRWLHQHTLLSTQILWSLHGQQ
;
A
#
# COMPACT_ATOMS: atom_id res chain seq x y z
N MET A 1 -7.89 -20.07 56.88
CA MET A 1 -7.44 -18.91 57.68
C MET A 1 -7.70 -17.64 56.88
N ARG A 2 -8.87 -17.04 57.06
CA ARG A 2 -9.13 -15.63 56.72
C ARG A 2 -8.66 -14.81 57.92
N TRP A 3 -7.86 -13.76 57.71
CA TRP A 3 -7.83 -12.64 58.67
C TRP A 3 -7.40 -11.32 58.01
N PHE A 4 -8.41 -10.48 57.75
CA PHE A 4 -8.55 -9.02 57.82
C PHE A 4 -7.38 -8.04 57.49
N LEU A 5 -7.68 -7.12 56.55
CA LEU A 5 -7.14 -5.74 56.45
C LEU A 5 -7.41 -4.94 57.74
N PRO A 6 -6.62 -3.90 58.05
CA PRO A 6 -7.16 -2.53 57.90
C PRO A 6 -6.15 -1.43 57.54
N TRP A 7 -6.71 -0.31 57.09
CA TRP A 7 -6.10 0.98 56.72
C TRP A 7 -5.07 1.57 57.70
N MET A 8 -4.18 2.42 57.18
CA MET A 8 -4.05 3.79 57.69
C MET A 8 -3.60 4.75 56.59
N LEU A 9 -4.50 5.69 56.26
CA LEU A 9 -4.19 6.96 55.63
C LEU A 9 -3.33 7.78 56.61
N ALA A 10 -2.21 8.32 56.15
CA ALA A 10 -1.53 9.40 56.83
C ALA A 10 -1.36 10.56 55.84
N ALA A 11 -2.32 11.47 55.87
CA ALA A 11 -2.15 12.81 55.36
C ALA A 11 -1.22 13.56 56.31
N VAL A 12 -0.11 14.09 55.79
CA VAL A 12 0.64 15.17 56.44
C VAL A 12 0.90 16.24 55.40
N THR A 13 0.09 17.29 55.48
CA THR A 13 0.30 18.57 54.82
C THR A 13 1.40 19.33 55.54
N ALA A 14 2.49 19.63 54.84
CA ALA A 14 3.43 20.67 55.26
C ALA A 14 3.43 21.77 54.20
N ALA A 15 2.79 22.88 54.53
CA ALA A 15 2.92 24.13 53.81
C ALA A 15 4.34 24.66 54.01
N ALA A 16 5.05 24.90 52.91
CA ALA A 16 6.20 25.79 52.89
C ALA A 16 5.94 26.83 51.79
N ALA A 17 5.59 28.04 52.24
CA ALA A 17 5.58 29.22 51.39
C ALA A 17 7.03 29.53 51.01
N SER A 18 7.35 29.50 49.73
CA SER A 18 8.62 30.02 49.22
C SER A 18 8.31 30.99 48.09
N SER A 19 8.19 32.26 48.47
CA SER A 19 8.20 33.40 47.57
C SER A 19 9.60 33.58 46.99
N VAL A 20 9.80 33.12 45.75
CA VAL A 20 11.00 33.44 44.97
C VAL A 20 10.63 34.53 43.97
N LEU A 21 11.25 35.69 44.18
CA LEU A 21 11.19 36.87 43.32
C LEU A 21 11.56 36.49 41.88
N ALA A 22 10.74 36.89 40.91
CA ALA A 22 11.04 36.74 39.50
C ALA A 22 12.15 37.73 39.09
N THR A 23 13.38 37.23 38.97
CA THR A 23 14.45 37.94 38.27
C THR A 23 14.41 37.54 36.80
N ALA A 24 13.89 38.44 35.97
CA ALA A 24 14.00 38.35 34.52
C ALA A 24 15.48 38.48 34.13
N LEU A 25 16.07 37.36 33.70
CA LEU A 25 17.35 37.33 32.99
C LEU A 25 17.06 36.80 31.58
N SER A 26 17.12 37.70 30.61
CA SER A 26 17.01 37.41 29.19
C SER A 26 18.05 36.36 28.78
N PRO A 27 17.65 35.21 28.20
CA PRO A 27 18.60 34.35 27.53
C PRO A 27 18.98 35.00 26.19
N ALA A 28 20.28 35.23 26.00
CA ALA A 28 20.85 35.56 24.71
C ALA A 28 20.43 34.50 23.67
N PRO A 29 20.28 34.86 22.38
CA PRO A 29 20.03 33.89 21.34
C PRO A 29 21.29 33.04 21.17
N THR A 30 21.37 31.92 21.87
CA THR A 30 22.22 30.82 21.44
C THR A 30 21.62 30.33 20.15
N THR A 31 22.19 30.78 19.03
CA THR A 31 22.15 30.07 17.76
C THR A 31 22.51 28.62 18.06
N MET A 32 21.49 27.79 18.21
CA MET A 32 21.67 26.35 18.18
C MET A 32 22.06 26.06 16.75
N ASP A 33 23.37 25.96 16.55
CA ASP A 33 23.96 25.32 15.39
C ASP A 33 23.40 23.90 15.40
N PHE A 34 22.34 23.69 14.63
CA PHE A 34 21.82 22.38 14.33
C PHE A 34 22.91 21.69 13.53
N THR A 35 23.84 21.02 14.21
CA THR A 35 24.66 20.01 13.57
C THR A 35 23.68 18.98 13.00
N PRO A 36 23.48 18.90 11.68
CA PRO A 36 22.63 17.87 11.12
C PRO A 36 23.32 16.55 11.46
N ALA A 37 22.57 15.61 12.04
CA ALA A 37 22.99 14.23 12.06
C ALA A 37 23.47 13.87 10.64
N PRO A 38 24.56 13.08 10.48
CA PRO A 38 25.07 12.72 9.17
C PRO A 38 23.90 12.32 8.28
N LEU A 39 23.82 12.93 7.10
CA LEU A 39 22.91 12.54 6.03
C LEU A 39 23.29 11.12 5.62
N GLU A 40 22.93 10.13 6.45
CA GLU A 40 22.78 8.75 6.01
C GLU A 40 21.78 8.84 4.87
N ASP A 41 22.27 8.57 3.69
CA ASP A 41 21.67 8.79 2.40
C ASP A 41 20.28 8.12 2.30
N ILE A 42 19.23 8.81 2.76
CA ILE A 42 17.83 8.42 2.55
C ILE A 42 17.52 8.34 1.04
N SER A 43 18.40 8.87 0.18
CA SER A 43 18.25 8.90 -1.26
C SER A 43 18.73 7.61 -1.96
N SER A 44 19.50 6.71 -1.33
CA SER A 44 19.86 5.43 -1.96
C SER A 44 18.90 4.30 -1.59
N ARG A 45 18.00 3.97 -2.53
CA ARG A 45 17.25 2.71 -2.52
C ARG A 45 18.23 1.56 -2.75
N PRO A 46 18.28 0.52 -1.89
CA PRO A 46 19.14 -0.63 -2.12
C PRO A 46 18.67 -1.37 -3.37
N GLN A 47 19.63 -1.75 -4.21
CA GLN A 47 19.40 -2.42 -5.49
C GLN A 47 19.72 -3.90 -5.32
N PHE A 48 18.75 -4.77 -5.57
CA PHE A 48 18.90 -6.22 -5.35
C PHE A 48 19.37 -6.95 -6.61
N CYS A 49 19.09 -6.39 -7.78
CA CYS A 49 19.58 -6.94 -9.04
C CYS A 49 20.97 -6.42 -9.35
N LYS A 50 21.91 -7.35 -9.57
CA LYS A 50 23.29 -7.09 -9.97
C LYS A 50 23.56 -7.80 -11.28
N TRP A 51 24.27 -7.11 -12.18
CA TRP A 51 24.77 -7.68 -13.44
C TRP A 51 26.31 -7.64 -13.46
N PRO A 52 26.98 -8.72 -13.87
CA PRO A 52 26.44 -10.03 -14.25
C PRO A 52 25.83 -10.79 -13.07
N CYS A 53 24.79 -11.59 -13.35
CA CYS A 53 24.12 -12.40 -12.34
C CYS A 53 25.01 -13.57 -11.87
N GLU A 54 25.02 -13.83 -10.57
CA GLU A 54 25.75 -14.92 -9.94
C GLU A 54 24.76 -15.99 -9.47
N CYS A 55 24.38 -16.91 -10.36
CA CYS A 55 23.39 -17.95 -10.08
C CYS A 55 24.02 -19.24 -9.54
N PRO A 56 23.28 -20.02 -8.72
CA PRO A 56 23.72 -21.36 -8.34
C PRO A 56 23.82 -22.26 -9.59
N PRO A 57 24.75 -23.24 -9.59
CA PRO A 57 25.01 -24.09 -10.77
C PRO A 57 23.84 -25.00 -11.16
N SER A 58 22.89 -25.22 -10.25
CA SER A 58 21.68 -25.98 -10.51
C SER A 58 20.48 -25.33 -9.81
N PRO A 59 19.25 -25.44 -10.37
CA PRO A 59 18.05 -24.92 -9.74
C PRO A 59 17.82 -25.54 -8.35
N PRO A 60 17.38 -24.76 -7.36
CA PRO A 60 17.07 -25.27 -6.03
C PRO A 60 15.85 -26.20 -6.06
N ARG A 61 15.74 -27.08 -5.06
CA ARG A 61 14.54 -27.87 -4.80
C ARG A 61 13.64 -27.11 -3.84
N CYS A 62 12.43 -26.78 -4.29
CA CYS A 62 11.47 -26.05 -3.46
C CYS A 62 10.61 -26.98 -2.60
N PRO A 63 10.17 -26.52 -1.42
CA PRO A 63 9.22 -27.24 -0.59
C PRO A 63 7.90 -27.54 -1.32
N LEU A 64 7.13 -28.50 -0.81
CA LEU A 64 5.83 -28.85 -1.38
C LEU A 64 4.90 -27.63 -1.39
N GLY A 65 4.31 -27.36 -2.56
CA GLY A 65 3.41 -26.23 -2.76
C GLY A 65 4.09 -24.89 -2.97
N VAL A 66 5.43 -24.80 -2.96
CA VAL A 66 6.19 -23.60 -3.31
C VAL A 66 6.63 -23.69 -4.76
N SER A 67 6.33 -22.67 -5.56
CA SER A 67 6.71 -22.65 -6.97
C SER A 67 8.21 -22.43 -7.17
N LEU A 68 8.82 -23.20 -8.08
CA LEU A 68 10.13 -22.88 -8.64
C LEU A 68 9.94 -21.84 -9.76
N ILE A 69 10.49 -20.66 -9.59
CA ILE A 69 10.33 -19.52 -10.50
C ILE A 69 11.69 -18.92 -10.87
N THR A 70 11.70 -17.98 -11.81
CA THR A 70 12.86 -17.12 -12.05
C THR A 70 12.79 -15.93 -11.09
N ASP A 71 13.93 -15.48 -10.57
CA ASP A 71 14.04 -14.25 -9.79
C ASP A 71 13.54 -13.02 -10.57
N GLY A 72 13.27 -11.92 -9.86
CA GLY A 72 12.80 -10.68 -10.48
C GLY A 72 13.86 -9.95 -11.32
N CYS A 73 15.11 -10.40 -11.26
CA CYS A 73 16.19 -9.96 -12.14
C CYS A 73 16.25 -10.74 -13.47
N GLU A 74 15.37 -11.73 -13.65
CA GLU A 74 15.24 -12.56 -14.86
C GLU A 74 16.48 -13.42 -15.18
N CYS A 75 17.22 -13.86 -14.15
CA CYS A 75 18.48 -14.58 -14.29
C CYS A 75 18.45 -15.98 -13.67
N CYS A 76 18.12 -16.07 -12.39
CA CYS A 76 18.38 -17.24 -11.57
C CYS A 76 17.08 -17.97 -11.21
N LYS A 77 17.13 -19.30 -11.10
CA LYS A 77 16.01 -20.07 -10.55
C LYS A 77 16.01 -20.00 -9.03
N MET A 78 14.86 -19.66 -8.45
CA MET A 78 14.65 -19.58 -7.02
C MET A 78 13.29 -20.16 -6.62
N CYS A 79 13.15 -20.44 -5.33
CA CYS A 79 11.84 -20.76 -4.77
C CYS A 79 11.08 -19.47 -4.49
N ALA A 80 9.82 -19.42 -4.89
CA ALA A 80 9.00 -18.24 -4.75
C ALA A 80 8.70 -17.90 -3.28
N GLN A 81 8.70 -16.61 -2.96
CA GLN A 81 8.31 -16.13 -1.63
C GLN A 81 6.81 -16.36 -1.41
N GLN A 82 6.44 -16.86 -0.23
CA GLN A 82 5.08 -17.23 0.13
C GLN A 82 4.38 -16.11 0.90
N LEU A 83 3.09 -16.30 1.21
CA LEU A 83 2.28 -15.28 1.87
C LEU A 83 2.89 -14.88 3.22
N GLY A 84 3.13 -13.59 3.42
CA GLY A 84 3.76 -13.04 4.62
C GLY A 84 5.29 -13.03 4.60
N ASP A 85 5.94 -13.65 3.62
CA ASP A 85 7.40 -13.58 3.47
C ASP A 85 7.83 -12.20 2.98
N ASN A 86 9.05 -11.80 3.37
CA ASN A 86 9.69 -10.61 2.82
C ASN A 86 10.04 -10.84 1.36
N CYS A 87 9.74 -9.86 0.52
CA CYS A 87 10.05 -9.86 -0.90
C CYS A 87 10.84 -8.61 -1.28
N THR A 88 11.62 -8.74 -2.35
CA THR A 88 12.44 -7.66 -2.90
C THR A 88 12.33 -7.67 -4.42
N GLU A 89 13.03 -6.75 -5.07
CA GLU A 89 13.11 -6.72 -6.53
C GLU A 89 13.68 -8.02 -7.11
N ALA A 90 14.63 -8.66 -6.43
CA ALA A 90 15.17 -9.96 -6.84
C ALA A 90 14.33 -11.14 -6.31
N ALA A 91 13.95 -11.09 -5.03
CA ALA A 91 13.21 -12.17 -4.37
C ALA A 91 11.69 -11.97 -4.48
N ILE A 92 11.09 -12.53 -5.53
CA ILE A 92 9.68 -12.27 -5.86
C ILE A 92 8.70 -13.27 -5.22
N CYS A 93 7.47 -12.81 -5.00
CA CYS A 93 6.36 -13.61 -4.49
C CYS A 93 5.85 -14.63 -5.51
N ASP A 94 5.18 -15.68 -5.03
CA ASP A 94 4.64 -16.77 -5.85
C ASP A 94 3.48 -16.32 -6.77
N PRO A 95 3.72 -16.15 -8.08
CA PRO A 95 2.68 -15.69 -8.99
C PRO A 95 1.64 -16.78 -9.23
N HIS A 96 1.99 -18.06 -9.12
CA HIS A 96 1.04 -19.17 -9.28
C HIS A 96 0.04 -19.24 -8.13
N ARG A 97 0.32 -18.56 -7.01
CA ARG A 97 -0.58 -18.43 -5.85
C ARG A 97 -1.32 -17.09 -5.81
N GLY A 98 -1.17 -16.25 -6.84
CA GLY A 98 -1.77 -14.91 -6.89
C GLY A 98 -1.19 -13.96 -5.84
N LEU A 99 0.06 -14.18 -5.42
CA LEU A 99 0.75 -13.30 -4.49
C LEU A 99 1.45 -12.16 -5.23
N TYR A 100 1.45 -10.99 -4.61
CA TYR A 100 2.21 -9.81 -5.06
C TYR A 100 3.02 -9.25 -3.90
N CYS A 101 4.10 -8.53 -4.22
CA CYS A 101 4.93 -7.89 -3.21
C CYS A 101 4.35 -6.51 -2.84
N ASP A 102 3.90 -6.34 -1.59
CA ASP A 102 3.43 -5.06 -1.07
C ASP A 102 4.58 -4.29 -0.40
N TYR A 103 5.07 -3.25 -1.09
CA TYR A 103 6.12 -2.36 -0.60
C TYR A 103 5.58 -1.22 0.28
N SER A 104 4.28 -1.17 0.55
CA SER A 104 3.64 -0.07 1.30
C SER A 104 4.17 0.12 2.71
N GLY A 105 4.71 -0.93 3.32
CA GLY A 105 5.30 -0.91 4.66
C GLY A 105 6.71 -0.33 4.73
N ASP A 106 7.45 -0.26 3.61
CA ASP A 106 8.87 0.15 3.57
C ASP A 106 9.04 1.58 3.06
N ARG A 107 8.09 2.47 3.37
CA ARG A 107 8.23 3.89 3.02
C ARG A 107 9.32 4.52 3.88
N PRO A 108 10.18 5.39 3.30
CA PRO A 108 10.15 5.90 1.92
C PRO A 108 11.00 5.09 0.92
N ARG A 109 11.62 3.97 1.31
CA ARG A 109 12.63 3.28 0.50
C ARG A 109 12.05 2.38 -0.59
N TYR A 110 10.88 1.78 -0.35
CA TYR A 110 10.18 0.88 -1.28
C TYR A 110 11.08 -0.22 -1.86
N ALA A 111 11.93 -0.79 -1.01
CA ALA A 111 12.94 -1.76 -1.40
C ALA A 111 12.60 -3.17 -0.91
N ILE A 112 11.96 -3.27 0.26
CA ILE A 112 11.53 -4.54 0.86
C ILE A 112 10.02 -4.49 1.05
N GLY A 113 9.32 -5.49 0.54
CA GLY A 113 7.88 -5.63 0.74
C GLY A 113 7.54 -6.90 1.49
N VAL A 114 6.24 -7.13 1.66
CA VAL A 114 5.70 -8.38 2.19
C VAL A 114 4.76 -8.99 1.16
N CYS A 115 4.86 -10.30 0.94
CA CYS A 115 3.99 -10.98 0.00
C CYS A 115 2.54 -11.01 0.50
N ALA A 116 1.65 -10.40 -0.26
CA ALA A 116 0.22 -10.31 0.03
C ALA A 116 -0.61 -10.95 -1.09
N ARG A 117 -1.83 -11.35 -0.78
CA ARG A 117 -2.80 -11.82 -1.79
C ARG A 117 -3.45 -10.61 -2.43
N ARG A 118 -3.57 -10.61 -3.76
CA ARG A 118 -4.44 -9.61 -4.41
C ARG A 118 -5.85 -9.80 -3.89
N GLU A 119 -6.37 -8.81 -3.17
CA GLU A 119 -7.81 -8.72 -2.95
C GLU A 119 -8.44 -8.43 -4.31
N GLU A 120 -8.98 -9.48 -4.92
CA GLU A 120 -9.95 -9.30 -5.98
C GLU A 120 -11.13 -8.55 -5.34
N VAL A 121 -11.27 -7.27 -5.68
CA VAL A 121 -12.51 -6.56 -5.41
C VAL A 121 -13.57 -7.30 -6.21
N SER A 122 -14.25 -8.24 -5.55
CA SER A 122 -15.46 -8.85 -6.05
C SER A 122 -16.55 -7.79 -5.94
N GLY A 123 -16.46 -6.82 -6.85
CA GLY A 123 -17.53 -5.88 -7.11
C GLY A 123 -18.62 -6.66 -7.81
N CYS A 124 -19.54 -7.25 -7.05
CA CYS A 124 -20.88 -7.44 -7.57
C CYS A 124 -21.38 -6.03 -7.91
N VAL A 125 -21.26 -5.65 -9.18
CA VAL A 125 -21.99 -4.49 -9.69
C VAL A 125 -23.45 -4.85 -9.46
N PRO A 126 -24.19 -4.16 -8.58
CA PRO A 126 -25.61 -4.41 -8.47
C PRO A 126 -26.16 -4.19 -9.87
N ALA A 127 -26.80 -5.22 -10.43
CA ALA A 127 -27.51 -5.10 -11.68
C ALA A 127 -28.50 -3.96 -11.49
N ARG A 128 -28.15 -2.77 -12.01
CA ARG A 128 -29.08 -1.66 -12.08
C ARG A 128 -30.21 -2.20 -12.93
N GLY A 129 -31.35 -2.42 -12.29
CA GLY A 129 -32.55 -2.87 -12.97
C GLY A 129 -32.77 -1.98 -14.18
N ILE A 130 -32.93 -2.62 -15.33
CA ILE A 130 -33.44 -2.01 -16.54
C ILE A 130 -34.88 -1.54 -16.31
N HIS A 131 -35.08 -0.50 -15.52
CA HIS A 131 -36.31 0.27 -15.62
C HIS A 131 -36.13 1.26 -16.77
N GLU A 132 -36.94 1.04 -17.81
CA GLU A 132 -37.31 2.01 -18.84
C GLU A 132 -36.20 2.45 -19.82
N LEU A 133 -35.78 1.52 -20.69
CA LEU A 133 -35.48 1.91 -22.07
C LEU A 133 -36.79 2.40 -22.72
N HIS A 134 -37.07 3.68 -22.52
CA HIS A 134 -38.17 4.41 -23.13
C HIS A 134 -38.14 4.21 -24.66
N PRO A 135 -39.16 3.63 -25.31
CA PRO A 135 -39.13 3.31 -26.74
C PRO A 135 -39.29 4.53 -27.67
N ARG A 136 -39.15 5.77 -27.16
CA ARG A 136 -39.44 6.98 -27.96
C ARG A 136 -38.34 7.42 -28.92
N TRP A 137 -37.16 6.79 -28.94
CA TRP A 137 -36.06 7.21 -29.83
C TRP A 137 -36.00 6.51 -31.19
N LEU A 138 -36.87 5.52 -31.47
CA LEU A 138 -36.92 4.86 -32.79
C LEU A 138 -37.92 5.45 -33.79
N HIS A 139 -38.81 6.37 -33.37
CA HIS A 139 -39.85 6.90 -34.27
C HIS A 139 -39.46 8.21 -35.01
N GLN A 140 -38.33 8.83 -34.67
CA GLN A 140 -37.93 10.07 -35.35
C GLN A 140 -37.29 9.81 -36.72
N HIS A 141 -36.66 8.65 -36.93
CA HIS A 141 -35.93 8.34 -38.16
C HIS A 141 -36.79 7.71 -39.28
N THR A 142 -38.00 7.20 -38.97
CA THR A 142 -38.89 6.58 -39.96
C THR A 142 -39.79 7.57 -40.70
N LEU A 143 -39.99 8.78 -40.18
CA LEU A 143 -40.82 9.81 -40.82
C LEU A 143 -40.05 10.74 -41.78
N LEU A 144 -38.72 10.85 -41.64
CA LEU A 144 -37.91 11.65 -42.58
C LEU A 144 -37.64 10.92 -43.90
N SER A 145 -37.58 9.59 -43.89
CA SER A 145 -37.24 8.80 -45.09
C SER A 145 -38.41 8.67 -46.07
N THR A 146 -39.65 8.60 -45.57
CA THR A 146 -40.83 8.52 -46.44
C THR A 146 -41.10 9.84 -47.17
N GLN A 147 -40.94 11.01 -46.53
CA GLN A 147 -41.14 12.30 -47.19
C GLN A 147 -40.22 12.50 -48.42
N ILE A 148 -38.96 12.07 -48.35
CA ILE A 148 -38.00 12.22 -49.45
C ILE A 148 -38.37 11.32 -50.65
N LEU A 149 -38.89 10.11 -50.39
CA LEU A 149 -39.26 9.17 -51.45
C LEU A 149 -40.53 9.61 -52.20
N TRP A 150 -41.49 10.25 -51.52
CA TRP A 150 -42.70 10.82 -52.15
C TRP A 150 -42.40 12.08 -52.97
N SER A 151 -41.37 12.86 -52.64
CA SER A 151 -40.96 14.02 -53.45
C SER A 151 -40.24 13.64 -54.75
N LEU A 152 -39.58 12.48 -54.81
CA LEU A 152 -38.90 11.98 -56.01
C LEU A 152 -39.85 11.24 -56.98
N HIS A 153 -40.98 10.72 -56.51
CA HIS A 153 -41.95 9.98 -57.33
C HIS A 153 -43.19 10.81 -57.73
N GLY A 154 -43.18 12.12 -57.45
CA GLY A 154 -44.25 13.07 -57.80
C GLY A 154 -43.86 14.14 -58.85
N GLN A 155 -42.74 13.94 -59.55
CA GLN A 155 -42.27 14.79 -60.65
C GLN A 155 -42.12 13.98 -61.96
N GLN A 156 -43.19 13.27 -62.33
CA GLN A 156 -43.48 12.87 -63.71
C GLN A 156 -44.94 13.21 -64.02
#